data_AF-A0A1J4TNE4-F1
#
_entry.id   AF-A0A1J4TNE4-F1
#
_cell.length_a   1.000
_cell.length_b   1.000
_cell.length_c   1.000
_cell.angle_alpha   90.00
_cell.angle_beta   90.00
_cell.angle_gamma   90.00
#
_symmetry.space_group_name_H-M   'P 1'
#
loop_
_entity.id
_entity.type
_entity.pdbx_description
1 polymer ?
#
loop_
_entity_poly.entity_id
_entity_poly.type
_entity_poly.pdbx_seq_one_letter_code
_entity_poly.pdbx_strand_id
1 'polypeptide(L)' 'MQKNTIQIWARYKKQIAHELNTSLTTVQMSLDYYNNSDLAIKIRQRAKQLLLEEVEKIDKNNFDT' A
#
# COMPACT_ATOMS: atom_id res chain seq x y z
N MET A 1 8.76 17.85 8.93
CA MET A 1 9.17 16.88 7.89
C MET A 1 7.97 16.04 7.51
N GLN A 2 7.55 16.05 6.25
CA GLN A 2 6.58 15.07 5.77
C GLN A 2 7.24 13.68 5.83
N LYS A 3 6.62 12.73 6.52
CA LYS A 3 7.10 11.35 6.51
C LYS A 3 6.78 10.77 5.13
N ASN A 4 7.80 10.28 4.43
CA ASN A 4 7.64 9.60 3.16
C ASN A 4 7.10 8.19 3.44
N THR A 5 5.82 8.08 3.81
CA THR A 5 5.14 6.82 4.18
C THR A 5 3.93 6.60 3.28
N ILE A 6 3.72 5.37 2.84
CA ILE A 6 2.52 4.98 2.09
C ILE A 6 1.46 4.52 3.10
N GLN A 7 0.39 5.31 3.21
CA GLN A 7 -0.75 4.94 4.05
C GLN A 7 -1.79 4.16 3.25
N ILE A 8 -2.11 2.96 3.74
CA ILE A 8 -3.16 2.09 3.22
C ILE A 8 -3.99 1.54 4.36
N TRP A 9 -5.24 1.17 4.07
CA TRP A 9 -6.13 0.59 5.07
C TRP A 9 -5.58 -0.72 5.64
N ALA A 10 -5.90 -1.03 6.90
CA ALA A 10 -5.34 -2.19 7.60
C ALA A 10 -5.66 -3.53 6.90
N ARG A 11 -6.79 -3.64 6.19
CA ARG A 11 -7.12 -4.84 5.38
C ARG A 11 -6.05 -5.13 4.35
N TYR A 12 -5.54 -4.10 3.68
CA TYR A 12 -4.56 -4.25 2.61
C TYR A 12 -3.19 -4.63 3.13
N LYS A 13 -2.83 -4.15 4.33
CA LYS A 13 -1.58 -4.60 4.97
C LYS A 13 -1.61 -6.10 5.27
N LYS A 14 -2.75 -6.61 5.77
CA LYS A 14 -2.96 -8.05 5.99
C LYS A 14 -2.94 -8.84 4.68
N GLN A 15 -3.59 -8.31 3.64
CA GLN A 15 -3.61 -8.93 2.32
C GLN A 15 -2.19 -9.05 1.74
N ILE A 16 -1.42 -7.96 1.72
CA ILE A 16 -0.04 -7.96 1.22
C ILE A 16 0.84 -8.91 2.03
N ALA A 17 0.69 -8.91 3.36
CA ALA A 17 1.43 -9.83 4.24
C ALA A 17 1.17 -11.30 3.86
N HIS A 18 -0.09 -11.64 3.57
CA HIS A 18 -0.46 -12.99 3.13
C HIS A 18 0.07 -13.32 1.73
N GLU A 19 -0.15 -12.43 0.76
CA GLU A 19 0.27 -12.62 -0.65
C GLU A 19 1.79 -12.79 -0.81
N LEU A 20 2.57 -12.09 0.03
CA LEU A 20 4.04 -12.12 -0.02
C LEU A 20 4.66 -13.02 1.06
N ASN A 21 3.85 -13.82 1.76
CA ASN A 21 4.26 -14.71 2.85
C ASN A 21 5.23 -14.02 3.84
N THR A 22 4.80 -12.88 4.38
CA THR A 22 5.58 -12.04 5.28
C THR A 22 4.75 -11.52 6.46
N SER A 23 5.40 -10.81 7.39
CA SER A 23 4.73 -10.29 8.59
C SER A 23 4.11 -8.91 8.37
N LEU A 24 3.09 -8.56 9.16
CA LEU A 24 2.52 -7.21 9.17
C LEU A 24 3.56 -6.14 9.52
N THR A 25 4.51 -6.46 10.41
CA THR A 25 5.61 -5.57 10.77
C THR A 25 6.51 -5.29 9.58
N THR A 26 6.85 -6.33 8.80
CA THR A 26 7.64 -6.19 7.57
C THR A 26 6.92 -5.33 6.54
N VAL A 27 5.60 -5.51 6.38
CA VAL A 27 4.78 -4.65 5.52
C VAL A 27 4.82 -3.21 6.00
N GLN A 28 4.59 -2.95 7.30
CA GLN A 28 4.61 -1.61 7.87
C GLN A 28 5.97 -0.91 7.66
N MET A 29 7.07 -1.58 7.99
CA MET A 29 8.42 -1.05 7.79
C MET A 29 8.73 -0.74 6.33
N SER A 30 8.23 -1.59 5.41
CA SER A 30 8.41 -1.37 3.97
C SER A 30 7.64 -0.15 3.49
N LEU A 31 6.40 0.05 3.97
CA LEU A 31 5.58 1.23 3.68
C LEU A 31 6.16 2.52 4.26
N ASP A 32 6.87 2.42 5.38
CA ASP A 32 7.57 3.54 6.04
C ASP A 32 8.96 3.82 5.44
N TYR A 33 9.31 3.18 4.32
CA TYR A 33 10.61 3.33 3.65
C TYR A 33 11.83 3.02 4.53
N TYR A 34 11.69 2.11 5.49
CA TYR A 34 12.78 1.73 6.40
C TYR A 34 13.99 1.11 5.68
N ASN A 35 13.75 0.33 4.60
CA ASN A 35 14.81 -0.26 3.77
C ASN A 35 14.37 -0.34 2.30
N ASN A 36 15.26 -0.76 1.39
CA ASN A 36 14.98 -0.89 -0.05
C ASN A 36 15.28 -2.30 -0.58
N SER A 37 14.96 -3.33 0.18
CA SER A 37 15.08 -4.71 -0.31
C SER A 37 14.07 -4.98 -1.42
N ASP A 38 14.32 -6.01 -2.24
CA ASP A 38 13.38 -6.44 -3.28
C ASP A 38 11.98 -6.72 -2.73
N LEU A 39 11.90 -7.30 -1.52
CA LEU A 39 10.63 -7.52 -0.83
C LEU A 39 9.92 -6.20 -0.49
N ALA A 40 10.66 -5.20 0.02
CA ALA A 40 10.08 -3.90 0.33
C ALA A 40 9.58 -3.18 -0.93
N ILE A 41 10.31 -3.29 -2.03
CA ILE A 41 9.89 -2.76 -3.34
C ILE A 41 8.59 -3.45 -3.79
N LYS A 42 8.51 -4.78 -3.72
CA LYS A 42 7.29 -5.54 -4.05
C LYS A 42 6.10 -5.15 -3.18
N ILE A 43 6.30 -4.97 -1.88
CA ILE A 43 5.26 -4.51 -0.95
C ILE A 43 4.71 -3.15 -1.39
N ARG A 44 5.59 -2.19 -1.73
CA ARG A 44 5.17 -0.85 -2.17
C ARG A 44 4.44 -0.88 -3.51
N GLN A 45 4.91 -1.68 -4.46
CA GLN A 45 4.26 -1.87 -5.75
C GLN A 45 2.84 -2.43 -5.57
N ARG A 46 2.68 -3.42 -4.70
CA ARG A 46 1.36 -3.99 -4.41
C ARG A 46 0.45 -3.00 -3.70
N ALA A 47 0.97 -2.25 -2.73
CA ALA A 47 0.23 -1.18 -2.06
C ALA A 47 -0.24 -0.10 -3.04
N LYS A 48 0.61 0.29 -4.00
CA LYS A 48 0.25 1.22 -5.07
C LYS A 48 -0.90 0.69 -5.92
N GLN A 49 -0.87 -0.58 -6.31
CA GLN A 49 -1.93 -1.19 -7.10
C GLN A 49 -3.28 -1.17 -6.36
N LEU A 50 -3.30 -1.57 -5.09
CA LEU A 50 -4.53 -1.58 -4.28
C LEU A 50 -5.12 -0.17 -4.10
N LEU A 51 -4.28 0.85 -3.99
CA LEU A 51 -4.73 2.24 -3.95
C LEU A 51 -5.34 2.68 -5.28
N LEU A 52 -4.76 2.30 -6.41
CA LEU A 52 -5.32 2.59 -7.74
C LEU A 52 -6.67 1.88 -7.94
N GLU A 53 -6.79 0.62 -7.51
CA GLU A 53 -8.06 -0.11 -7.54
C GLU A 53 -9.14 0.58 -6.68
N GLU A 54 -8.77 1.20 -5.55
CA GLU A 54 -9.72 2.00 -4.77
C GLU A 54 -10.07 3.32 -5.45
N VAL A 55 -9.10 3.97 -6.12
CA VAL A 55 -9.36 5.18 -6.91
C VAL A 55 -10.30 4.88 -8.08
N GLU A 56 -10.17 3.73 -8.73
CA GLU A 56 -11.06 3.31 -9.84
C GLU A 56 -12.52 3.11 -9.38
N LYS A 57 -12.75 2.79 -8.11
CA LYS A 57 -14.11 2.70 -7.54
C LYS A 57 -14.73 4.08 -7.30
N ILE A 58 -13.91 5.12 -7.25
CA ILE A 58 -14.38 6.50 -7.13
C ILE A 58 -14.84 6.93 -8.52
N ASP A 59 -16.12 6.69 -8.78
CA ASP A 59 -16.75 6.94 -10.07
C ASP A 59 -16.72 8.44 -10.44
N LYS A 60 -16.45 8.76 -11.71
CA LYS A 60 -16.29 10.16 -12.20
C LYS A 60 -17.54 11.03 -12.01
N ASN A 61 -18.71 10.42 -11.89
CA ASN A 61 -20.00 11.12 -11.86
C ASN A 61 -20.33 11.83 -10.54
N ASN A 62 -19.48 11.72 -9.50
CA ASN A 62 -19.74 12.30 -8.18
C ASN A 62 -18.99 13.63 -7.91
N PHE A 63 -18.24 14.16 -8.89
CA PHE A 63 -17.44 15.38 -8.72
C PHE A 63 -17.67 16.45 -9.79
N ASP A 64 -18.53 16.19 -10.78
CA ASP A 64 -18.95 17.16 -11.81
C ASP A 64 -20.34 17.74 -11.48
N THR A 65 -20.45 18.50 -10.38
CA THR A 65 -21.57 19.40 -10.08
C THR A 65 -21.07 20.73 -9.56
#